data_AF-A0A3M1D0J6-F1
#
_entry.id   AF-A0A3M1D0J6-F1
#
_cell.length_a   1.000
_cell.length_b   1.000
_cell.length_c   1.000
_cell.angle_alpha   90.00
_cell.angle_beta   90.00
_cell.angle_gamma   90.00
#
_symmetry.space_group_name_H-M   'P 1'
#
loop_
_entity.id
_entity.type
_entity.pdbx_description
1 polymer ?
#
loop_
_entity_poly.entity_id
_entity_poly.type
_entity_poly.pdbx_seq_one_letter_code
_entity_poly.pdbx_strand_id
1 'polypeptide(L)' 'MKKLTILAAVVALGISLAFAGTTITVKGSDTLVRLGQRWAEVYMQKHPGVTIQVSGGGSGTGIA' A
#
# COMPACT_ATOMS: atom_id res chain seq x y z
N MET A 1 9.92 37.85 3.93
CA MET A 1 10.01 36.54 4.61
C MET A 1 8.70 35.75 4.59
N LYS A 2 7.54 36.36 4.87
CA LYS A 2 6.21 35.69 4.83
C LYS A 2 5.87 34.99 3.49
N LYS A 3 6.25 35.58 2.36
CA LYS A 3 6.06 34.98 1.02
C LYS A 3 6.89 33.71 0.81
N LEU A 4 8.08 33.64 1.42
CA LEU A 4 8.99 32.50 1.31
C LEU A 4 8.52 31.32 2.17
N THR A 5 7.95 31.59 3.35
CA THR A 5 7.32 30.56 4.20
C THR A 5 6.05 29.99 3.57
N ILE A 6 5.23 30.81 2.91
CA ILE A 6 4.04 30.32 2.19
C ILE A 6 4.46 29.41 1.02
N LEU A 7 5.47 29.80 0.24
CA LEU A 7 5.95 28.99 -0.88
C LEU A 7 6.52 27.64 -0.42
N ALA A 8 7.28 27.64 0.68
CA ALA A 8 7.81 26.40 1.27
C ALA A 8 6.70 25.46 1.76
N ALA A 9 5.62 26.00 2.34
CA ALA A 9 4.47 25.21 2.78
C ALA A 9 3.71 24.58 1.59
N VAL A 10 3.55 25.32 0.49
CA VAL A 10 2.88 24.80 -0.74
C VAL A 10 3.69 23.69 -1.40
N VAL A 11 5.03 23.84 -1.45
CA VAL A 11 5.92 22.79 -1.99
C VAL A 11 5.90 21.54 -1.11
N ALA A 12 5.94 21.69 0.22
CA ALA A 12 5.87 20.56 1.15
C ALA A 12 4.53 19.78 1.02
N LEU A 13 3.42 20.50 0.79
CA LEU A 13 2.11 19.89 0.60
C LEU A 13 2.03 19.15 -0.75
N GLY A 14 2.58 19.73 -1.82
CA GLY A 14 2.64 19.10 -3.14
C GLY A 14 3.49 17.82 -3.18
N ILE A 15 4.59 17.80 -2.44
CA ILE A 15 5.45 16.61 -2.29
C ILE A 15 4.69 15.49 -1.58
N SER A 16 3.98 15.81 -0.49
CA SER A 16 3.23 14.81 0.30
C SER A 16 2.15 14.10 -0.53
N LEU A 17 1.49 14.80 -1.45
CA LEU A 17 0.49 14.23 -2.37
C LEU A 17 1.12 13.31 -3.43
N ALA A 18 2.35 13.59 -3.87
CA ALA A 18 3.06 12.76 -4.86
C ALA A 18 3.59 11.45 -4.26
N PHE A 19 3.75 11.37 -2.93
CA PHE A 19 4.21 10.18 -2.21
C PHE A 19 3.08 9.38 -1.54
N ALA A 20 1.83 9.53 -1.99
CA ALA A 20 0.72 8.70 -1.51
C ALA A 20 0.97 7.23 -1.90
N GLY A 21 1.28 6.39 -0.90
CA GLY A 21 1.51 4.96 -1.10
C GLY A 21 0.27 4.24 -1.63
N THR A 22 0.47 3.15 -2.37
CA THR A 22 -0.61 2.29 -2.89
C THR A 22 -0.90 1.17 -1.91
N THR A 23 -2.17 0.96 -1.55
CA THR A 23 -2.59 -0.18 -0.71
C THR A 23 -3.35 -1.20 -1.57
N ILE A 24 -2.95 -2.47 -1.47
CA ILE A 24 -3.57 -3.60 -2.16
C ILE A 24 -4.10 -4.56 -1.10
N THR A 25 -5.38 -4.91 -1.19
CA THR A 25 -6.00 -5.90 -0.31
C THR A 25 -6.32 -7.16 -1.11
N VAL A 26 -5.85 -8.30 -0.61
CA VAL A 26 -6.06 -9.63 -1.19
C VAL A 26 -6.85 -10.46 -0.18
N LYS A 27 -8.02 -10.95 -0.61
CA LYS A 27 -8.86 -11.85 0.17
C LYS A 27 -9.12 -13.11 -0.66
N GLY A 28 -8.99 -14.28 -0.07
CA GLY A 28 -9.18 -15.52 -0.82
C GLY A 28 -8.94 -16.79 -0.01
N SER A 29 -8.38 -17.81 -0.68
CA SER A 29 -8.27 -19.17 -0.13
C SER A 29 -7.46 -19.25 1.16
N ASP A 30 -8.03 -19.87 2.19
CA ASP A 30 -7.36 -20.07 3.47
C ASP A 30 -6.11 -20.96 3.33
N THR A 31 -6.13 -21.89 2.38
CA THR A 31 -4.99 -22.78 2.12
C THR A 31 -3.80 -22.04 1.53
N LEU A 32 -4.02 -20.92 0.83
CA LEU A 32 -2.99 -20.11 0.18
C LEU A 32 -2.61 -18.86 0.98
N VAL A 33 -3.30 -18.54 2.08
CA VAL A 33 -3.13 -17.25 2.78
C VAL A 33 -1.69 -17.01 3.22
N ARG A 34 -1.01 -18.03 3.76
CA ARG A 34 0.38 -17.92 4.24
C ARG A 34 1.36 -17.71 3.09
N LEU A 35 1.13 -18.39 1.96
CA LEU A 35 1.93 -18.21 0.76
C LEU A 35 1.79 -16.79 0.22
N GLY A 36 0.54 -16.31 0.12
CA GLY A 36 0.24 -14.94 -0.30
C GLY A 36 0.87 -13.89 0.61
N GLN A 37 0.83 -14.09 1.94
CA GLN A 37 1.50 -13.21 2.90
C GLN A 37 3.01 -13.16 2.68
N ARG A 38 3.67 -14.29 2.41
CA ARG A 38 5.11 -14.32 2.14
C ARG A 38 5.47 -13.61 0.83
N TRP A 39 4.65 -13.79 -0.20
CA TRP A 39 4.85 -13.07 -1.47
C TRP A 39 4.65 -11.56 -1.30
N ALA A 40 3.61 -11.16 -0.55
CA ALA A 40 3.35 -9.76 -0.20
C ALA A 40 4.57 -9.12 0.49
N GLU A 41 5.13 -9.79 1.49
CA GLU A 41 6.32 -9.31 2.20
C GLU A 41 7.51 -9.08 1.26
N VAL A 42 7.84 -10.06 0.41
CA VAL A 42 8.94 -9.95 -0.56
C VAL A 42 8.69 -8.85 -1.59
N TYR A 43 7.44 -8.67 -2.02
CA TYR A 43 7.08 -7.60 -2.94
C TYR A 43 7.24 -6.22 -2.31
N MET A 44 6.76 -6.03 -1.08
CA MET A 44 6.84 -4.76 -0.35
C MET A 44 8.30 -4.35 -0.06
N GLN A 45 9.20 -5.31 0.16
CA GLN A 45 10.64 -5.03 0.27
C GLN A 45 11.21 -4.39 -1.01
N LYS A 46 10.69 -4.77 -2.18
CA LYS A 46 11.11 -4.23 -3.49
C LYS A 46 10.35 -2.95 -3.89
N HIS A 47 9.20 -2.71 -3.26
CA HIS A 47 8.29 -1.61 -3.58
C HIS A 47 7.85 -0.88 -2.30
N PRO A 48 8.71 -0.01 -1.73
CA PRO A 48 8.48 0.61 -0.42
C PRO A 48 7.27 1.56 -0.38
N GLY A 49 6.73 1.96 -1.52
CA GLY A 49 5.49 2.73 -1.63
C GLY A 49 4.22 1.88 -1.71
N VAL A 50 4.31 0.55 -1.61
CA VAL A 50 3.17 -0.36 -1.72
C VAL A 50 2.97 -1.11 -0.40
N THR A 51 1.74 -1.12 0.09
CA THR A 51 1.31 -1.94 1.22
C THR A 51 0.36 -3.03 0.72
N ILE A 52 0.65 -4.29 1.03
CA ILE A 52 -0.19 -5.43 0.64
C ILE A 52 -0.73 -6.13 1.88
N GLN A 53 -2.05 -6.27 1.95
CA GLN A 53 -2.77 -6.92 3.05
C GLN A 53 -3.38 -8.22 2.52
N VAL A 54 -3.03 -9.36 3.11
CA VAL A 54 -3.51 -10.68 2.66
C VAL A 54 -4.31 -11.34 3.77
N SER A 55 -5.54 -11.73 3.45
CA SER A 55 -6.50 -12.32 4.40
C SER A 55 -7.19 -13.56 3.82
N GLY A 56 -7.57 -14.47 4.72
CA GLY A 56 -8.34 -15.67 4.42
C GLY A 56 -9.86 -15.41 4.36
N GLY A 57 -10.61 -16.46 4.08
CA GLY A 57 -12.07 -16.44 3.88
C GLY A 57 -12.57 -17.55 2.95
N GLY A 58 -11.68 -18.40 2.44
CA GLY A 58 -11.99 -19.47 1.49
C GLY A 58 -11.97 -19.00 0.03
N SER A 59 -11.75 -19.93 -0.91
CA SER A 59 -11.63 -19.61 -2.34
C SER A 59 -12.88 -18.91 -2.89
N GLY A 60 -14.06 -19.29 -2.40
CA GLY A 60 -15.33 -18.63 -2.76
C GLY A 60 -15.33 -17.13 -2.44
N THR A 61 -14.69 -16.71 -1.35
CA THR A 61 -14.58 -15.28 -0.99
C THR A 61 -13.66 -14.50 -1.92
N GLY A 62 -12.70 -15.16 -2.56
CA GLY A 62 -11.82 -14.51 -3.55
C GLY A 62 -12.45 -14.41 -4.95
N ILE A 63 -13.51 -15.18 -5.22
CA ILE A 63 -14.21 -15.23 -6.51
C ILE A 63 -15.49 -14.39 -6.47
N ALA A 64 -16.20 -14.39 -5.33
CA ALA A 64 -17.46 -13.70 -5.13
C ALA A 64 -17.34 -12.17 -5.14
#